data_AF-A0A6V7KXY8-F1
#
_entry.id   AF-A0A6V7KXY8-F1
#
_cell.length_a   1.000
_cell.length_b   1.000
_cell.length_c   1.000
_cell.angle_alpha   90.00
_cell.angle_beta   90.00
_cell.angle_gamma   90.00
#
_symmetry.space_group_name_H-M   'P 1'
#
loop_
_entity.id
_entity.type
_entity.pdbx_description
1 polymer ?
#
loop_
_entity_poly.entity_id
_entity_poly.type
_entity_poly.pdbx_seq_one_letter_code
_entity_poly.pdbx_strand_id
1 'polypeptide(L)' 'FHAHTLTLYAALCYQSNYRAAHALCLHVDQKQLLYAIRAEYMSGPLRQGFYDLLIALHLESHATTMEVCKNEFIIPL' A
#
# COMPACT_ATOMS: atom_id res chain seq x y z
N PHE A 1 18.28 -2.27 -7.66
CA PHE A 1 17.21 -2.34 -8.68
C PHE A 1 15.84 -2.63 -8.05
N HIS A 2 15.52 -3.85 -7.59
CA HIS A 2 14.17 -4.20 -7.11
C HIS A 2 13.59 -3.32 -6.00
N ALA A 3 14.40 -2.89 -5.02
CA ALA A 3 13.92 -1.96 -3.99
C ALA A 3 13.39 -0.65 -4.59
N HIS A 4 14.07 -0.11 -5.61
CA HIS A 4 13.64 1.11 -6.30
C HIS A 4 12.40 0.85 -7.17
N THR A 5 12.26 -0.36 -7.73
CA THR A 5 11.04 -0.76 -8.43
C THR A 5 9.84 -0.75 -7.49
N LEU A 6 9.98 -1.26 -6.26
CA LEU A 6 8.93 -1.21 -5.24
C LEU A 6 8.61 0.24 -4.84
N THR A 7 9.62 1.09 -4.67
CA THR A 7 9.43 2.53 -4.43
C THR A 7 8.66 3.19 -5.55
N LEU A 8 8.97 2.87 -6.81
CA LEU A 8 8.23 3.39 -7.97
C LEU A 8 6.77 2.91 -7.97
N TYR A 9 6.52 1.64 -7.68
CA TYR A 9 5.16 1.10 -7.61
C TYR A 9 4.33 1.78 -6.53
N ALA A 10 4.90 2.00 -5.35
CA ALA A 10 4.23 2.76 -4.28
C ALA A 10 3.95 4.19 -4.72
N ALA A 11 4.91 4.87 -5.35
CA ALA A 11 4.73 6.24 -5.84
C ALA A 11 3.63 6.38 -6.91
N LEU A 12 3.43 5.36 -7.76
CA LEU A 12 2.34 5.35 -8.74
C LEU A 12 0.95 5.32 -8.11
N CYS A 13 0.83 4.80 -6.88
CA CYS A 13 -0.42 4.71 -6.12
C CYS A 13 -0.78 6.01 -5.38
N TYR A 14 0.12 7.01 -5.38
CA TYR A 14 -0.03 8.26 -4.65
C TYR A 14 -1.37 8.97 -4.92
N GLN A 15 -1.94 9.59 -3.88
CA GLN A 15 -3.19 10.35 -3.93
C GLN A 15 -4.38 9.58 -4.53
N SER A 16 -4.61 8.36 -4.06
CA SER A 16 -5.79 7.57 -4.45
C SER A 16 -5.86 7.26 -5.95
N ASN A 17 -4.71 6.98 -6.57
CA ASN A 17 -4.66 6.51 -7.96
C ASN A 17 -5.10 5.04 -8.06
N TYR A 18 -6.40 4.79 -7.87
CA TYR A 18 -6.98 3.44 -7.85
C TYR A 18 -6.77 2.67 -9.16
N ARG A 19 -6.67 3.38 -10.29
CA ARG A 19 -6.40 2.74 -11.59
C ARG A 19 -5.01 2.11 -11.63
N ALA A 20 -3.98 2.84 -11.18
CA ALA A 20 -2.63 2.30 -11.09
C ALA A 20 -2.57 1.19 -10.02
N ALA A 21 -3.19 1.40 -8.86
CA ALA A 21 -3.24 0.41 -7.80
C ALA A 21 -3.87 -0.91 -8.27
N HIS A 22 -5.02 -0.84 -8.96
CA HIS A 22 -5.69 -2.02 -9.51
C HIS A 22 -4.83 -2.74 -10.56
N ALA A 23 -4.14 -1.98 -11.44
CA ALA A 23 -3.23 -2.59 -12.41
C ALA A 23 -2.04 -3.29 -11.72
N LEU A 24 -1.51 -2.70 -10.64
CA LEU A 24 -0.41 -3.28 -9.87
C LEU A 24 -0.81 -4.56 -9.14
N CYS A 25 -2.07 -4.73 -8.74
CA CYS A 25 -2.56 -6.00 -8.18
C CYS A 25 -2.42 -7.19 -9.14
N LEU A 26 -2.30 -6.96 -10.46
CA LEU A 26 -2.02 -8.00 -11.45
C LEU A 26 -0.53 -8.38 -11.52
N HIS A 27 0.35 -7.52 -11.03
CA HIS A 27 1.81 -7.71 -11.02
C HIS A 27 2.33 -8.19 -9.67
N VAL A 28 1.72 -7.70 -8.59
CA VAL A 28 2.03 -8.07 -7.21
C VAL A 28 0.71 -8.42 -6.52
N ASP A 29 0.43 -9.72 -6.42
CA ASP A 29 -0.82 -10.18 -5.83
C ASP A 29 -0.79 -10.17 -4.29
N GLN A 30 -1.97 -10.32 -3.68
CA GLN A 30 -2.10 -10.30 -2.23
C GLN A 30 -1.30 -11.41 -1.54
N LYS A 31 -1.17 -12.59 -2.16
CA LYS A 31 -0.44 -13.72 -1.59
C LYS A 31 1.06 -13.44 -1.54
N GLN A 32 1.60 -12.83 -2.60
CA GLN A 32 3.00 -12.40 -2.69
C GLN A 32 3.32 -11.35 -1.63
N LEU A 33 2.45 -10.35 -1.44
CA LEU A 33 2.62 -9.34 -0.38
C LEU A 33 2.65 -9.98 1.01
N LEU A 34 1.68 -10.85 1.30
CA LEU A 34 1.57 -11.52 2.61
C LEU A 34 2.74 -12.46 2.89
N TYR A 35 3.26 -13.13 1.86
CA TYR A 35 4.48 -13.92 1.98
C TYR A 35 5.68 -13.02 2.25
N ALA A 36 5.85 -11.95 1.48
CA ALA A 36 7.00 -11.06 1.55
C ALA A 36 7.17 -10.44 2.95
N ILE A 37 6.08 -9.97 3.57
CA ILE A 37 6.13 -9.36 4.91
C ILE A 37 6.45 -10.38 6.02
N ARG A 38 6.11 -11.67 5.82
CA ARG A 38 6.35 -12.76 6.79
C ARG A 38 7.66 -13.49 6.59
N ALA A 39 8.29 -13.37 5.43
CA ALA A 39 9.51 -14.09 5.11
C ALA A 39 10.64 -13.71 6.10
N GLU A 40 11.25 -14.68 6.77
CA GLU A 40 12.28 -14.43 7.78
C GLU A 40 13.58 -13.88 7.15
N TYR A 41 13.95 -14.39 5.97
CA TYR A 41 15.23 -14.10 5.32
C TYR A 41 15.16 -12.97 4.28
N MET A 42 14.10 -12.16 4.29
CA MET A 42 14.00 -11.02 3.37
C MET A 42 14.95 -9.89 3.79
N SER A 43 15.69 -9.33 2.82
CA SER A 43 16.56 -8.18 3.07
C SER A 43 15.76 -6.96 3.52
N GLY A 44 16.35 -6.16 4.41
CA GLY A 44 15.70 -4.97 4.98
C GLY A 44 15.10 -4.02 3.93
N PRO A 45 15.85 -3.60 2.89
CA PRO A 45 15.33 -2.69 1.87
C PRO A 45 14.16 -3.26 1.07
N LEU A 46 14.16 -4.57 0.78
CA LEU A 46 13.04 -5.20 0.09
C LEU A 46 11.83 -5.32 1.01
N ARG A 47 12.05 -5.73 2.27
CA ARG A 47 11.00 -5.82 3.28
C ARG A 47 10.29 -4.48 3.45
N GLN A 48 11.05 -3.40 3.61
CA GLN A 48 10.49 -2.05 3.69
C GLN A 48 9.69 -1.70 2.43
N GLY A 49 10.24 -1.92 1.24
CA GLY A 49 9.53 -1.64 -0.01
C GLY A 49 8.21 -2.41 -0.15
N PHE A 50 8.12 -3.65 0.32
CA PHE A 50 6.87 -4.42 0.32
C PHE A 50 5.86 -3.92 1.36
N TYR A 51 6.32 -3.46 2.53
CA TYR A 51 5.43 -2.81 3.50
C TYR A 51 4.86 -1.50 2.93
N ASP A 52 5.73 -0.64 2.39
CA ASP A 52 5.34 0.64 1.80
C ASP A 52 4.34 0.44 0.65
N LEU A 53 4.61 -0.56 -0.22
CA LEU A 53 3.71 -0.90 -1.32
C LEU A 53 2.35 -1.41 -0.83
N LEU A 54 2.31 -2.24 0.21
CA LEU A 54 1.05 -2.73 0.80
C LEU A 54 0.22 -1.57 1.36
N ILE A 55 0.88 -0.62 2.05
CA ILE A 55 0.21 0.56 2.61
C ILE A 55 -0.37 1.42 1.48
N ALA A 56 0.44 1.76 0.47
CA ALA A 56 0.03 2.59 -0.65
C ALA A 56 -1.11 1.96 -1.48
N LEU A 57 -1.08 0.65 -1.69
CA LEU A 57 -2.10 -0.05 -2.49
C LEU A 57 -3.45 -0.18 -1.78
N HIS A 58 -3.44 -0.48 -0.48
CA HIS A 58 -4.63 -1.01 0.19
C HIS A 58 -5.12 -0.21 1.38
N LEU A 59 -4.28 0.65 1.98
CA LEU A 59 -4.58 1.27 3.27
C LEU A 59 -4.56 2.79 3.22
N GLU A 60 -3.63 3.40 2.48
CA GLU A 60 -3.33 4.83 2.54
C GLU A 60 -4.54 5.70 2.17
N SER A 61 -5.25 5.35 1.09
CA SER A 61 -6.42 6.11 0.62
C SER A 61 -7.53 6.15 1.66
N HIS A 62 -7.92 4.98 2.17
CA HIS A 62 -8.95 4.88 3.21
C HIS A 62 -8.50 5.54 4.52
N ALA A 63 -7.27 5.32 4.95
CA ALA A 63 -6.72 5.95 6.15
C ALA A 63 -6.73 7.48 6.04
N THR A 64 -6.40 8.02 4.87
CA THR A 64 -6.45 9.47 4.61
C THR A 64 -7.88 9.99 4.66
N THR A 65 -8.85 9.28 4.07
CA THR A 65 -10.27 9.66 4.17
C THR A 65 -10.75 9.66 5.62
N MET A 66 -10.42 8.62 6.38
CA MET A 66 -10.76 8.53 7.81
C MET A 66 -10.12 9.66 8.62
N GLU A 67 -8.87 9.99 8.34
CA GLU A 67 -8.14 11.07 9.01
C GLU A 67 -8.76 12.45 8.75
N VAL A 68 -9.29 12.68 7.53
CA VAL A 68 -10.02 13.90 7.18
C VAL A 68 -11.38 13.96 7.88
N CYS A 69 -12.12 12.85 7.89
CA CYS A 69 -13.50 12.79 8.40
C CYS A 69 -13.60 12.62 9.94
N LYS A 70 -12.49 12.36 10.65
CA LYS A 70 -12.52 12.02 12.09
C LYS A 70 -13.16 13.08 13.00
N ASN A 71 -13.22 14.33 12.55
CA ASN A 71 -13.75 15.47 13.31
C ASN A 71 -15.14 15.92 12.82
N GLU A 72 -15.86 15.09 12.06
CA GLU A 72 -17.21 15.42 11.58
C GLU A 72 -18.32 15.19 12.62
N PHE A 73 -18.11 14.28 13.59
CA PHE A 73 -19.04 13.99 14.70
C PHE A 73 -20.50 13.73 14.26
N ILE A 74 -20.71 13.10 13.10
CA ILE A 74 -22.04 12.74 12.61
C ILE A 74 -22.56 11.51 13.38
N ILE A 75 -23.64 11.68 14.16
CA ILE A 75 -24.26 10.62 14.98
C ILE A 75 -25.66 10.33 14.44
N PRO A 76 -25.97 9.07 14.02
CA PRO A 76 -27.32 8.70 13.58
C PRO A 76 -28.30 8.66 14.77
N LEU A 77 -29.58 8.95 14.50
CA LEU A 77 -30.69 8.85 15.47
C LEU A 77 -31.16 7.40 15.65
#